data_AF-A0A3R7UXV6-F1
#
_entry.id   AF-A0A3R7UXV6-F1
#
_cell.length_a   1.000
_cell.length_b   1.000
_cell.length_c   1.000
_cell.angle_alpha   90.00
_cell.angle_beta   90.00
_cell.angle_gamma   90.00
#
_symmetry.space_group_name_H-M   'P 1'
#
loop_
_entity.id
_entity.type
_entity.pdbx_description
1 polymer ?
#
loop_
_entity_poly.entity_id
_entity_poly.type
_entity_poly.pdbx_seq_one_letter_code
_entity_poly.pdbx_strand_id
1 'polypeptide(L)'
;MAHELEMINGKAQMAYVGELPWHGLGTKVEADITPDQFQKVAGLDWTVEKQDMFTVNGIKVPNKQALVRSSDNKVLDTVGSGWNPVQNSDAFDFFQEYVMAGDMEMHTAGSLKDGQLVWALAKTNESFELFKGDVTENYFLFTNPHQFGKAINIRMTPIRVVCNNTLTLSLSAKSDSMITVNHRKEFDVEEVKEQMGIAREKMEQYKSMAEFLGSK
;
A
#
# COMPACT_ATOMS: atom_id res chain seq x y z
N MET A 1 -4.37 23.04 5.17
CA MET A 1 -3.77 21.75 5.56
C MET A 1 -2.93 21.25 4.40
N ALA A 2 -1.69 20.84 4.63
CA ALA A 2 -0.82 20.34 3.57
C ALA A 2 -1.25 18.92 3.16
N HIS A 3 -1.09 18.58 1.87
CA HIS A 3 -1.37 17.24 1.35
C HIS A 3 -0.21 16.25 1.60
N GLU A 4 1.01 16.77 1.79
CA GLU A 4 2.27 16.02 2.01
C GLU A 4 2.66 15.03 0.90
N LEU A 5 1.98 15.08 -0.26
CA LEU A 5 2.41 14.38 -1.48
C LEU A 5 3.84 14.75 -1.85
N GLU A 6 4.64 13.73 -2.18
CA GLU A 6 5.97 13.91 -2.73
C GLU A 6 5.89 14.60 -4.11
N MET A 7 6.73 15.62 -4.28
CA MET A 7 6.86 16.38 -5.52
C MET A 7 8.26 16.17 -6.11
N ILE A 8 8.35 15.55 -7.28
CA ILE A 8 9.61 15.38 -8.02
C ILE A 8 9.51 16.20 -9.30
N ASN A 9 10.44 17.14 -9.49
CA ASN A 9 10.47 18.03 -10.66
C ASN A 9 9.12 18.74 -10.92
N GLY A 10 8.44 19.17 -9.85
CA GLY A 10 7.13 19.83 -9.94
C GLY A 10 5.95 18.90 -10.21
N LYS A 11 6.16 17.58 -10.25
CA LYS A 11 5.12 16.58 -10.48
C LYS A 11 4.83 15.76 -9.22
N ALA A 12 3.56 15.65 -8.85
CA ALA A 12 3.15 14.83 -7.71
C ALA A 12 3.34 13.34 -8.04
N GLN A 13 3.97 12.61 -7.13
CA GLN A 13 4.13 11.15 -7.22
C GLN A 13 2.88 10.47 -6.68
N MET A 14 1.83 10.50 -7.49
CA MET A 14 0.52 9.92 -7.18
C MET A 14 -0.23 9.61 -8.47
N ALA A 15 -0.96 8.50 -8.49
CA ALA A 15 -1.95 8.19 -9.53
C ALA A 15 -3.34 7.99 -8.90
N TYR A 16 -4.39 8.26 -9.69
CA TYR A 16 -5.77 8.11 -9.24
C TYR A 16 -6.72 7.72 -10.38
N VAL A 17 -7.77 7.00 -10.01
CA VAL A 17 -8.93 6.68 -10.86
C VAL A 17 -10.13 7.54 -10.43
N GLY A 18 -11.01 7.86 -11.38
CA GLY A 18 -12.27 8.56 -11.10
C GLY A 18 -12.09 10.07 -10.89
N GLU A 19 -12.72 10.59 -9.83
CA GLU A 19 -12.75 12.03 -9.56
C GLU A 19 -11.38 12.58 -9.14
N LEU A 20 -11.04 13.77 -9.63
CA LEU A 20 -9.82 14.48 -9.28
C LEU A 20 -9.79 14.76 -7.76
N PRO A 21 -8.72 14.38 -7.04
CA PRO A 21 -8.58 14.73 -5.63
C PRO A 21 -8.67 16.24 -5.39
N TRP A 22 -9.13 16.63 -4.20
CA TRP A 22 -9.40 18.03 -3.83
C TRP A 22 -8.21 19.00 -4.05
N HIS A 23 -6.98 18.49 -3.97
CA HIS A 23 -5.76 19.28 -4.17
C HIS A 23 -5.37 19.47 -5.64
N GLY A 24 -6.07 18.82 -6.57
CA GLY A 24 -5.83 18.95 -8.01
C GLY A 24 -4.50 18.33 -8.49
N LEU A 25 -3.95 17.37 -7.75
CA LEU A 25 -2.65 16.75 -8.05
C LEU A 25 -2.79 15.25 -8.29
N GLY A 26 -1.81 14.68 -8.99
CA GLY A 26 -1.72 13.27 -9.36
C GLY A 26 -1.97 13.04 -10.85
N THR A 27 -1.69 11.82 -11.31
CA THR A 27 -1.90 11.40 -12.69
C THR A 27 -3.21 10.60 -12.77
N LYS A 28 -4.17 11.07 -13.57
CA LYS A 28 -5.39 10.30 -13.84
C LYS A 28 -5.07 9.07 -14.67
N VAL A 29 -5.62 7.93 -14.27
CA VAL A 29 -5.55 6.67 -15.02
C VAL A 29 -6.94 6.04 -15.13
N GLU A 30 -7.07 5.11 -16.06
CA GLU A 30 -8.25 4.25 -16.17
C GLU A 30 -8.21 3.13 -15.13
N ALA A 31 -9.37 2.55 -14.81
CA ALA A 31 -9.52 1.55 -13.75
C ALA A 31 -8.97 0.16 -14.12
N ASP A 32 -8.80 -0.11 -15.41
CA ASP A 32 -8.47 -1.43 -15.98
C ASP A 32 -6.97 -1.72 -16.08
N ILE A 33 -6.12 -0.85 -15.53
CA ILE A 33 -4.67 -1.05 -15.52
C ILE A 33 -4.24 -1.98 -14.39
N THR A 34 -3.19 -2.76 -14.63
CA THR A 34 -2.65 -3.69 -13.63
C THR A 34 -1.97 -2.96 -12.47
N PRO A 35 -1.82 -3.58 -11.29
CA PRO A 35 -1.03 -3.04 -10.18
C PRO A 35 0.38 -2.56 -10.60
N ASP A 36 1.11 -3.34 -11.40
CA ASP A 36 2.42 -2.94 -11.95
C ASP A 36 2.37 -1.66 -12.77
N GLN A 37 1.37 -1.52 -13.64
CA GLN A 37 1.18 -0.32 -14.44
C GLN A 37 0.83 0.86 -13.54
N PHE A 38 -0.01 0.64 -12.52
CA PHE A 38 -0.40 1.65 -11.55
C PHE A 38 0.81 2.15 -10.74
N GLN A 39 1.67 1.25 -10.27
CA GLN A 39 2.91 1.57 -9.57
C GLN A 39 3.80 2.50 -10.40
N LYS A 40 3.98 2.18 -11.68
CA LYS A 40 4.79 2.98 -12.61
C LYS A 40 4.22 4.36 -12.83
N VAL A 41 2.91 4.47 -13.11
CA VAL A 41 2.27 5.77 -13.36
C VAL A 41 2.23 6.64 -12.09
N ALA A 42 2.15 6.02 -10.91
CA ALA A 42 2.24 6.72 -9.63
C ALA A 42 3.67 7.20 -9.28
N GLY A 43 4.69 6.78 -10.03
CA GLY A 43 6.10 7.14 -9.75
C GLY A 43 6.71 6.34 -8.58
N LEU A 44 6.22 5.11 -8.37
CA LEU A 44 6.57 4.27 -7.23
C LEU A 44 7.42 3.05 -7.60
N ASP A 45 7.85 2.95 -8.86
CA ASP A 45 8.73 1.90 -9.40
C ASP A 45 10.19 2.16 -9.00
N TRP A 46 10.44 2.11 -7.70
CA TRP A 46 11.76 2.22 -7.08
C TRP A 46 11.85 1.28 -5.89
N THR A 47 13.08 0.91 -5.56
CA THR A 47 13.42 -0.02 -4.48
C THR A 47 14.09 0.71 -3.32
N VAL A 48 14.11 0.05 -2.17
CA VAL A 48 14.81 0.51 -0.97
C VAL A 48 15.92 -0.45 -0.61
N GLU A 49 17.14 0.06 -0.59
CA GLU A 49 18.34 -0.67 -0.23
C GLU A 49 18.80 -0.28 1.17
N LYS A 50 19.37 -1.24 1.90
CA LYS A 50 20.08 -0.96 3.16
C LYS A 50 21.55 -0.73 2.87
N GLN A 51 22.06 0.43 3.27
CA GLN A 51 23.47 0.77 3.12
C GLN A 51 24.14 1.01 4.48
N ASP A 52 25.37 0.55 4.62
CA ASP A 52 26.18 0.80 5.81
C ASP A 52 26.47 2.30 5.97
N MET A 53 26.40 2.79 7.21
CA MET A 53 26.67 4.20 7.52
C MET A 53 28.10 4.40 8.02
N PHE A 54 28.71 5.52 7.61
CA PHE A 54 30.05 5.92 8.01
C PHE A 54 30.04 7.37 8.49
N THR A 55 30.87 7.69 9.47
CA THR A 55 31.15 9.10 9.83
C THR A 55 31.98 9.76 8.73
N VAL A 56 32.07 11.09 8.77
CA VAL A 56 32.93 11.86 7.84
C VAL A 56 34.41 11.45 7.89
N ASN A 57 34.85 10.80 8.97
CA ASN A 57 36.22 10.29 9.14
C ASN A 57 36.37 8.82 8.68
N GLY A 58 35.34 8.23 8.04
CA GLY A 58 35.37 6.84 7.55
C GLY A 58 35.13 5.77 8.62
N ILE A 59 34.66 6.15 9.82
CA ILE A 59 34.38 5.19 10.89
C ILE A 59 32.97 4.61 10.66
N LYS A 60 32.88 3.28 10.48
CA LYS A 60 31.59 2.59 10.34
C LYS A 60 30.75 2.74 11.62
N VAL A 61 29.48 3.12 11.47
CA VAL A 61 28.52 3.17 12.56
C VAL A 61 27.97 1.76 12.81
N PRO A 62 28.27 1.11 13.94
CA PRO A 62 27.85 -0.27 14.17
C PRO A 62 26.33 -0.39 14.34
N ASN A 63 25.76 -1.49 13.83
CA ASN A 63 24.34 -1.83 13.97
C ASN A 63 23.34 -0.80 13.41
N LYS A 64 23.80 0.11 12.54
CA LYS A 64 22.97 1.12 11.88
C LYS A 64 23.17 1.07 10.37
N GLN A 65 22.08 1.19 9.64
CA GLN A 65 22.06 1.24 8.18
C GLN A 65 21.10 2.34 7.72
N ALA A 66 21.40 2.98 6.60
CA ALA A 66 20.50 3.90 5.93
C ALA A 66 19.58 3.12 4.99
N LEU A 67 18.30 3.51 4.95
CA LEU A 67 17.39 3.15 3.87
C LEU A 67 17.62 4.12 2.72
N VAL A 68 18.03 3.61 1.56
CA VAL A 68 18.37 4.42 0.39
C VAL A 68 17.45 4.05 -0.76
N ARG A 69 16.76 5.04 -1.30
CA ARG A 69 15.92 4.88 -2.48
C ARG A 69 16.79 4.76 -3.73
N SER A 70 16.54 3.74 -4.55
CA SER A 70 17.36 3.46 -5.74
C SER A 70 17.21 4.44 -6.89
N SER A 71 16.08 5.17 -6.98
CA SER A 71 15.83 6.10 -8.09
C SER A 71 16.69 7.37 -8.05
N ASP A 72 17.07 7.84 -6.85
CA ASP A 72 17.79 9.11 -6.68
C ASP A 72 18.82 9.11 -5.53
N ASN A 73 19.07 7.95 -4.92
CA ASN A 73 19.93 7.79 -3.74
C ASN A 73 19.48 8.61 -2.51
N LYS A 74 18.21 9.01 -2.44
CA LYS A 74 17.69 9.69 -1.27
C LYS A 74 17.71 8.76 -0.06
N VAL A 75 18.30 9.24 1.04
CA VAL A 75 18.21 8.57 2.33
C VAL A 75 16.83 8.81 2.91
N LEU A 76 16.04 7.74 3.05
CA LEU A 76 14.68 7.78 3.58
C LEU A 76 14.67 7.78 5.10
N ASP A 77 15.46 6.92 5.73
CA ASP A 77 15.60 6.87 7.19
C ASP A 77 16.85 6.09 7.62
N THR A 78 17.14 6.04 8.92
CA THR A 78 18.17 5.23 9.55
C THR A 78 17.54 4.12 10.40
N VAL A 79 17.91 2.88 10.12
CA VAL A 79 17.36 1.68 10.77
C VAL A 79 18.44 0.83 11.44
N GLY A 80 18.01 -0.19 12.18
CA GLY A 80 18.92 -1.24 12.68
C GLY A 80 19.25 -2.27 11.60
N SER A 81 20.37 -2.99 11.74
CA SER A 81 20.81 -4.00 10.77
C SER A 81 19.79 -5.11 10.48
N GLY A 82 19.00 -5.49 11.49
CA GLY A 82 17.94 -6.51 11.36
C GLY A 82 16.59 -5.98 10.86
N TRP A 83 16.49 -4.72 10.43
CA TRP A 83 15.25 -4.17 9.88
C TRP A 83 15.12 -4.58 8.40
N ASN A 84 13.93 -4.95 7.94
CA ASN A 84 13.70 -5.44 6.58
C ASN A 84 12.76 -4.49 5.82
N PRO A 85 13.24 -3.80 4.76
CA PRO A 85 12.36 -3.00 3.90
C PRO A 85 11.39 -3.92 3.16
N VAL A 86 10.14 -3.46 3.05
CA VAL A 86 9.15 -4.06 2.15
C VAL A 86 9.15 -3.24 0.89
N GLN A 87 9.40 -3.86 -0.24
CA GLN A 87 9.52 -3.13 -1.49
C GLN A 87 8.15 -2.60 -1.90
N ASN A 88 8.14 -1.51 -2.67
CA ASN A 88 6.89 -1.00 -3.21
C ASN A 88 6.23 -2.08 -4.07
N SER A 89 7.00 -2.84 -4.87
CA SER A 89 6.50 -3.97 -5.65
C SER A 89 5.72 -4.97 -4.79
N ASP A 90 6.22 -5.36 -3.62
CA ASP A 90 5.54 -6.31 -2.74
C ASP A 90 4.16 -5.79 -2.28
N ALA A 91 4.03 -4.47 -2.09
CA ALA A 91 2.78 -3.82 -1.74
C ALA A 91 1.78 -3.77 -2.91
N PHE A 92 2.25 -3.71 -4.16
CA PHE A 92 1.39 -3.77 -5.35
C PHE A 92 1.05 -5.21 -5.73
N ASP A 93 2.01 -6.13 -5.64
CA ASP A 93 1.85 -7.57 -5.84
C ASP A 93 0.80 -8.18 -4.92
N PHE A 94 0.67 -7.63 -3.70
CA PHE A 94 -0.40 -7.97 -2.78
C PHE A 94 -1.80 -7.86 -3.41
N PHE A 95 -2.03 -6.89 -4.30
CA PHE A 95 -3.31 -6.69 -4.98
C PHE A 95 -3.45 -7.48 -6.29
N GLN A 96 -2.35 -8.01 -6.82
CA GLN A 96 -2.29 -8.60 -8.17
C GLN A 96 -3.36 -9.66 -8.41
N GLU A 97 -3.48 -10.64 -7.51
CA GLU A 97 -4.45 -11.73 -7.70
C GLU A 97 -5.91 -11.27 -7.64
N TYR A 98 -6.23 -10.25 -6.84
CA TYR A 98 -7.60 -9.74 -6.66
C TYR A 98 -8.00 -8.86 -7.84
N VAL A 99 -7.07 -8.03 -8.33
CA VAL A 99 -7.30 -7.21 -9.51
C VAL A 99 -7.45 -8.07 -10.76
N MET A 100 -6.58 -9.09 -10.92
CA MET A 100 -6.66 -10.00 -12.07
C MET A 100 -7.89 -10.91 -12.03
N ALA A 101 -8.41 -11.24 -10.84
CA ALA A 101 -9.67 -11.97 -10.69
C ALA A 101 -10.91 -11.09 -10.94
N GLY A 102 -10.76 -9.76 -10.98
CA GLY A 102 -11.87 -8.82 -11.08
C GLY A 102 -12.62 -8.62 -9.76
N ASP A 103 -11.99 -8.90 -8.62
CA ASP A 103 -12.58 -8.67 -7.28
C ASP A 103 -12.38 -7.22 -6.83
N MET A 104 -11.33 -6.56 -7.34
CA MET A 104 -10.91 -5.22 -6.96
C MET A 104 -10.34 -4.46 -8.16
N GLU A 105 -10.31 -3.13 -8.06
CA GLU A 105 -9.65 -2.25 -9.01
C GLU A 105 -8.68 -1.33 -8.28
N MET A 106 -7.45 -1.17 -8.78
CA MET A 106 -6.55 -0.17 -8.22
C MET A 106 -7.17 1.22 -8.33
N HIS A 107 -7.15 2.00 -7.25
CA HIS A 107 -7.91 3.24 -7.18
C HIS A 107 -7.04 4.47 -6.97
N THR A 108 -6.15 4.46 -5.97
CA THR A 108 -5.16 5.51 -5.78
C THR A 108 -3.88 4.91 -5.23
N ALA A 109 -2.75 5.51 -5.57
CA ALA A 109 -1.48 5.18 -4.94
C ALA A 109 -0.58 6.41 -5.00
N GLY A 110 0.33 6.55 -4.04
CA GLY A 110 1.29 7.63 -4.07
C GLY A 110 2.33 7.56 -2.97
N SER A 111 3.20 8.57 -3.01
CA SER A 111 4.27 8.78 -2.06
C SER A 111 4.00 10.04 -1.23
N LEU A 112 4.25 9.96 0.07
CA LEU A 112 4.15 11.04 1.04
C LEU A 112 5.51 11.28 1.68
N LYS A 113 5.72 12.52 2.16
CA LYS A 113 6.89 12.90 2.95
C LYS A 113 8.19 12.49 2.27
N ASP A 114 8.31 12.87 1.00
CA ASP A 114 9.48 12.60 0.16
C ASP A 114 9.92 11.13 0.08
N GLY A 115 8.99 10.20 -0.15
CA GLY A 115 9.33 8.77 -0.31
C GLY A 115 9.30 7.97 0.98
N GLN A 116 9.18 8.62 2.15
CA GLN A 116 9.22 7.93 3.43
C GLN A 116 7.94 7.11 3.71
N LEU A 117 6.83 7.41 3.03
CA LEU A 117 5.58 6.69 3.22
C LEU A 117 4.87 6.51 1.89
N VAL A 118 4.70 5.26 1.47
CA VAL A 118 3.96 4.90 0.28
C VAL A 118 2.61 4.30 0.67
N TRP A 119 1.57 4.56 -0.11
CA TRP A 119 0.30 3.86 0.02
C TRP A 119 -0.19 3.36 -1.34
N ALA A 120 -0.94 2.27 -1.28
CA ALA A 120 -1.72 1.73 -2.40
C ALA A 120 -3.14 1.44 -1.90
N LEU A 121 -4.13 1.81 -2.69
CA LEU A 121 -5.55 1.70 -2.37
C LEU A 121 -6.25 1.04 -3.55
N ALA A 122 -6.92 -0.08 -3.31
CA ALA A 122 -7.80 -0.72 -4.26
C ALA A 122 -9.27 -0.55 -3.82
N LYS A 123 -10.17 -0.33 -4.77
CA LYS A 123 -11.62 -0.34 -4.55
C LYS A 123 -12.14 -1.77 -4.67
N THR A 124 -12.94 -2.23 -3.72
CA THR A 124 -13.56 -3.56 -3.79
C THR A 124 -14.83 -3.50 -4.63
N ASN A 125 -15.10 -4.55 -5.41
CA ASN A 125 -16.34 -4.64 -6.20
C ASN A 125 -17.56 -5.02 -5.36
N GLU A 126 -17.36 -5.57 -4.16
CA GLU A 126 -18.43 -5.81 -3.20
C GLU A 126 -18.86 -4.51 -2.51
N SER A 127 -20.09 -4.08 -2.80
CA SER A 127 -20.82 -3.09 -2.01
C SER A 127 -21.32 -3.74 -0.72
N PHE A 128 -20.85 -3.29 0.45
CA PHE A 128 -21.44 -3.69 1.73
C PHE A 128 -22.65 -2.80 2.00
N GLU A 129 -23.84 -3.39 2.10
CA GLU A 129 -25.06 -2.64 2.45
C GLU A 129 -25.09 -2.43 3.97
N LEU A 130 -24.63 -1.27 4.44
CA LEU A 130 -24.69 -0.92 5.85
C LEU A 130 -26.04 -0.24 6.12
N PHE A 131 -26.97 -0.95 6.76
CA PHE A 131 -28.24 -0.44 7.29
C PHE A 131 -29.01 0.58 6.42
N LYS A 132 -30.12 0.15 5.82
CA LYS A 132 -31.11 1.02 5.13
C LYS A 132 -30.62 1.66 3.82
N GLY A 133 -29.84 0.94 3.01
CA GLY A 133 -29.57 1.32 1.62
C GLY A 133 -28.44 2.34 1.41
N ASP A 134 -27.67 2.69 2.43
CA ASP A 134 -26.40 3.43 2.24
C ASP A 134 -25.32 2.44 1.77
N VAL A 135 -25.06 2.44 0.46
CA VAL A 135 -23.93 1.74 -0.14
C VAL A 135 -22.68 2.60 0.07
N THR A 136 -21.83 2.22 1.02
CA THR A 136 -20.51 2.84 1.18
C THR A 136 -19.49 2.12 0.32
N GLU A 137 -18.73 2.87 -0.47
CA GLU A 137 -17.57 2.30 -1.16
C GLU A 137 -16.58 1.77 -0.12
N ASN A 138 -16.12 0.54 -0.32
CA ASN A 138 -15.07 -0.06 0.49
C ASN A 138 -13.78 -0.09 -0.30
N TYR A 139 -12.71 0.24 0.42
CA TYR A 139 -11.37 0.23 -0.10
C TYR A 139 -10.49 -0.67 0.72
N PHE A 140 -9.55 -1.31 0.03
CA PHE A 140 -8.49 -2.05 0.64
C PHE A 140 -7.19 -1.25 0.57
N LEU A 141 -6.70 -0.83 1.74
CA LEU A 141 -5.58 0.07 1.90
C LEU A 141 -4.34 -0.70 2.34
N PHE A 142 -3.25 -0.55 1.61
CA PHE A 142 -1.90 -0.93 2.01
C PHE A 142 -1.08 0.32 2.30
N THR A 143 -0.52 0.41 3.51
CA THR A 143 0.39 1.48 3.93
C THR A 143 1.78 0.92 4.15
N ASN A 144 2.76 1.38 3.38
CA ASN A 144 4.15 0.93 3.40
C ASN A 144 5.10 2.07 3.89
N PRO A 145 5.38 2.17 5.19
CA PRO A 145 6.32 3.14 5.71
C PRO A 145 7.78 2.69 5.55
N HIS A 146 8.59 3.53 4.90
CA HIS A 146 10.06 3.42 4.90
C HIS A 146 10.66 4.22 6.05
N GLN A 147 10.14 4.00 7.26
CA GLN A 147 10.46 4.77 8.47
C GLN A 147 10.63 3.87 9.69
N PHE A 148 11.71 4.09 10.44
CA PHE A 148 11.94 3.41 11.71
C PHE A 148 10.84 3.76 12.73
N GLY A 149 10.41 2.75 13.48
CA GLY A 149 9.34 2.90 14.47
C GLY A 149 7.92 2.97 13.89
N LYS A 150 7.77 2.81 12.57
CA LYS A 150 6.48 2.58 11.92
C LYS A 150 6.37 1.11 11.48
N ALA A 151 5.13 0.69 11.27
CA ALA A 151 4.78 -0.66 10.85
C ALA A 151 3.87 -0.57 9.63
N ILE A 152 3.95 -1.58 8.78
CA ILE A 152 3.04 -1.74 7.65
C ILE A 152 1.65 -1.95 8.20
N ASN A 153 0.67 -1.34 7.54
CA ASN A 153 -0.71 -1.45 7.94
C ASN A 153 -1.58 -1.74 6.71
N ILE A 154 -2.31 -2.83 6.78
CA ILE A 154 -3.19 -3.28 5.71
C ILE A 154 -4.59 -3.42 6.30
N ARG A 155 -5.58 -2.72 5.73
CA ARG A 155 -6.93 -2.65 6.30
C ARG A 155 -8.01 -2.40 5.26
N MET A 156 -9.22 -2.81 5.60
CA MET A 156 -10.43 -2.28 4.96
C MET A 156 -10.76 -0.89 5.51
N THR A 157 -11.17 0.02 4.63
CA THR A 157 -11.56 1.39 4.98
C THR A 157 -12.60 1.94 4.00
N PRO A 158 -13.61 2.70 4.45
CA PRO A 158 -14.52 3.42 3.56
C PRO A 158 -13.93 4.76 3.09
N ILE A 159 -12.71 5.10 3.51
CA ILE A 159 -12.07 6.39 3.23
C ILE A 159 -11.22 6.27 1.99
N ARG A 160 -11.60 7.02 0.95
CA ARG A 160 -10.77 7.23 -0.24
C ARG A 160 -9.50 8.00 0.13
N VAL A 161 -8.37 7.29 0.24
CA VAL A 161 -7.08 7.90 0.59
C VAL A 161 -6.45 8.58 -0.62
N VAL A 162 -6.37 9.90 -0.62
CA VAL A 162 -5.75 10.68 -1.70
C VAL A 162 -4.51 11.47 -1.23
N CYS A 163 -4.34 11.65 0.07
CA CYS A 163 -3.22 12.38 0.65
C CYS A 163 -3.00 12.00 2.13
N ASN A 164 -2.01 12.63 2.78
CA ASN A 164 -1.69 12.35 4.18
C ASN A 164 -2.86 12.61 5.15
N ASN A 165 -3.73 13.58 4.87
CA ASN A 165 -4.87 13.90 5.74
C ASN A 165 -5.89 12.75 5.74
N THR A 166 -6.27 12.27 4.55
CA THR A 166 -7.19 11.13 4.41
C THR A 166 -6.55 9.83 4.88
N LEU A 167 -5.24 9.65 4.68
CA LEU A 167 -4.52 8.50 5.22
C LEU A 167 -4.55 8.51 6.75
N THR A 168 -4.25 9.65 7.38
CA THR A 168 -4.30 9.79 8.85
C THR A 168 -5.70 9.53 9.39
N LEU A 169 -6.73 10.03 8.71
CA LEU A 169 -8.13 9.76 9.05
C LEU A 169 -8.44 8.25 8.96
N SER A 170 -8.05 7.59 7.88
CA SER A 170 -8.21 6.15 7.69
C SER A 170 -7.48 5.33 8.76
N LEU A 171 -6.25 5.73 9.08
CA LEU A 171 -5.42 5.06 10.09
C LEU A 171 -5.99 5.20 11.52
N SER A 172 -6.68 6.32 11.80
CA SER A 172 -7.28 6.62 13.10
C SER A 172 -8.68 6.04 13.27
N ALA A 173 -9.37 5.73 12.18
CA ALA A 173 -10.66 5.06 12.20
C ALA A 173 -10.50 3.62 12.71
N LYS A 174 -11.47 3.15 13.52
CA LYS A 174 -11.56 1.75 13.92
C LYS A 174 -11.84 0.90 12.68
N SER A 175 -11.12 -0.20 12.55
CA SER A 175 -11.37 -1.24 11.54
C SER A 175 -11.17 -2.59 12.21
N ASP A 176 -12.18 -3.45 12.10
CA ASP A 176 -12.13 -4.83 12.62
C ASP A 176 -11.37 -5.75 11.65
N SER A 177 -11.14 -5.30 10.41
CA SER A 177 -10.43 -6.03 9.34
C SER A 177 -9.11 -5.33 9.03
N MET A 178 -8.14 -5.48 9.94
CA MET A 178 -6.81 -4.86 9.84
C MET A 178 -5.72 -5.79 10.36
N ILE A 179 -4.58 -5.76 9.68
CA ILE A 179 -3.33 -6.36 10.13
C ILE A 179 -2.22 -5.30 10.21
N THR A 180 -1.31 -5.48 11.16
CA THR A 180 -0.10 -4.66 11.28
C THR A 180 1.12 -5.55 11.28
N VAL A 181 2.04 -5.30 10.36
CA VAL A 181 3.26 -6.10 10.18
C VAL A 181 4.47 -5.24 10.52
N ASN A 182 5.34 -5.75 11.39
CA ASN A 182 6.58 -5.07 11.74
C ASN A 182 7.73 -5.52 10.81
N HIS A 183 8.78 -4.71 10.74
CA HIS A 183 9.92 -4.95 9.86
C HIS A 183 11.01 -5.86 10.46
N ARG A 184 10.73 -6.64 11.51
CA ARG A 184 11.74 -7.54 12.13
C ARG A 184 11.94 -8.84 11.36
N LYS A 185 10.94 -9.26 10.60
CA LYS A 185 11.00 -10.37 9.65
C LYS A 185 10.86 -9.78 8.24
N GLU A 186 11.38 -10.48 7.25
CA GLU A 186 11.01 -10.24 5.85
C GLU A 186 9.49 -10.37 5.68
N PHE A 187 8.94 -9.54 4.81
CA PHE A 187 7.51 -9.50 4.58
C PHE A 187 7.08 -10.70 3.75
N ASP A 188 6.07 -11.39 4.25
CA ASP A 188 5.52 -12.58 3.63
C ASP A 188 4.07 -12.28 3.24
N VAL A 189 3.88 -12.06 1.94
CA VAL A 189 2.58 -11.71 1.35
C VAL A 189 1.53 -12.78 1.66
N GLU A 190 1.91 -14.06 1.63
CA GLU A 190 0.99 -15.17 1.81
C GLU A 190 0.58 -15.33 3.29
N GLU A 191 1.54 -15.17 4.21
CA GLU A 191 1.25 -15.14 5.66
C GLU A 191 0.24 -14.02 5.99
N VAL A 192 0.41 -12.85 5.38
CA VAL A 192 -0.48 -11.71 5.58
C VAL A 192 -1.88 -11.99 5.04
N LYS A 193 -2.00 -12.52 3.82
CA LYS A 193 -3.31 -12.88 3.22
C LYS A 193 -4.04 -13.94 4.04
N GLU A 194 -3.32 -14.92 4.58
CA GLU A 194 -3.88 -15.94 5.47
C GLU A 194 -4.43 -15.30 6.75
N GLN A 195 -3.63 -14.45 7.42
CA GLN A 195 -4.04 -13.79 8.66
C GLN A 195 -5.22 -12.84 8.47
N MET A 196 -5.35 -12.21 7.31
CA MET A 196 -6.49 -11.37 6.97
C MET A 196 -7.77 -12.17 6.66
N GLY A 197 -7.70 -13.51 6.60
CA GLY A 197 -8.85 -14.36 6.28
C GLY A 197 -9.24 -14.35 4.80
N ILE A 198 -8.46 -13.68 3.94
CA ILE A 198 -8.77 -13.53 2.52
C ILE A 198 -8.62 -14.88 1.78
N ALA A 199 -7.69 -15.73 2.25
CA ALA A 199 -7.57 -17.11 1.79
C ALA A 199 -8.80 -17.99 2.15
N ARG A 200 -9.54 -17.62 3.21
CA ARG A 200 -10.65 -18.43 3.74
C ARG A 200 -11.96 -18.18 3.01
N GLU A 201 -12.26 -16.93 2.65
CA GLU A 201 -13.45 -16.57 1.85
C GLU A 201 -13.39 -17.16 0.43
N LYS A 202 -12.22 -17.12 -0.23
CA LYS A 202 -12.06 -17.78 -1.55
C LYS A 202 -12.21 -19.30 -1.45
N MET A 203 -11.64 -19.97 -0.44
CA MET A 203 -11.82 -21.42 -0.27
C MET A 203 -13.28 -21.80 0.04
N GLU A 204 -14.02 -21.02 0.82
CA GLU A 204 -15.44 -21.29 1.10
C GLU A 204 -16.34 -21.00 -0.11
N GLN A 205 -16.05 -19.96 -0.90
CA GLN A 205 -16.75 -19.69 -2.16
C GLN A 205 -16.44 -20.75 -3.23
N TYR A 206 -15.18 -21.17 -3.41
CA TYR A 206 -14.82 -22.26 -4.33
C TYR A 206 -15.43 -23.60 -3.90
N LYS A 207 -15.45 -23.89 -2.60
CA LYS A 207 -16.02 -25.12 -2.06
C LYS A 207 -17.54 -25.16 -2.23
N SER A 208 -18.24 -24.07 -1.91
CA SER A 208 -19.69 -23.97 -2.12
C SER A 208 -20.08 -24.04 -3.60
N MET A 209 -19.30 -23.41 -4.49
CA MET A 209 -19.50 -23.50 -5.94
C MET A 209 -19.22 -24.91 -6.49
N ALA A 210 -18.18 -25.59 -6.00
CA ALA A 210 -17.87 -26.97 -6.39
C ALA A 210 -18.92 -27.98 -5.88
N GLU A 211 -19.45 -27.79 -4.67
CA GLU A 211 -20.56 -28.58 -4.12
C GLU A 211 -21.86 -28.34 -4.91
N PHE A 212 -22.11 -27.10 -5.35
CA PHE A 212 -23.26 -26.76 -6.21
C PHE A 212 -23.14 -27.36 -7.62
N LEU A 213 -21.95 -27.39 -8.21
CA LEU A 213 -21.71 -27.98 -9.54
C LEU A 213 -21.63 -29.51 -9.52
N GLY A 214 -21.20 -30.11 -8.40
CA GLY A 214 -21.14 -31.56 -8.21
C GLY A 214 -22.46 -32.21 -7.75
N SER A 215 -23.50 -31.41 -7.48
CA SER A 215 -24.83 -31.88 -7.07
C SER A 215 -25.87 -31.88 -8.20
N LYS A 216 -25.44 -31.71 -9.46
CA LYS A 216 -26.26 -31.92 -10.67
C LYS A 216 -25.90 -33.19 -11.41
#